data_AF-A0A674G8J1-F1
#
_entry.id   AF-A0A674G8J1-F1
#
_cell.length_a   1.000
_cell.length_b   1.000
_cell.length_c   1.000
_cell.angle_alpha   90.00
_cell.angle_beta   90.00
_cell.angle_gamma   90.00
#
_symmetry.space_group_name_H-M   'P 1'
#
loop_
_entity.id
_entity.type
_entity.pdbx_description
1 polymer ?
#
loop_
_entity_poly.entity_id
_entity_poly.type
_entity_poly.pdbx_seq_one_letter_code
_entity_poly.pdbx_strand_id
1 'polypeptide(L)'
;VPHPCGTWGILRSGRFWRGVLAELTATLIFVGVVLGASAAPGPLAPALAGGLVAGGLVCTLGGPQANPALTLALLCTRKMSALRGVVGVLAQCMGATAVAAGALAAVRTPRVPPAQGVPTPGPFSGGSMNPARSLGPAVVTGVWDDHWVYWLGPVLGAVLAGLSYELILAPGASRDKLGACLACRDVAPVETPSLSPSSHGPPAEQRERGTA
;
A
#
# COMPACT_ATOMS: atom_id res chain seq x y z
N VAL A 1 13.76 19.39 -14.20
CA VAL A 1 14.95 18.62 -13.76
C VAL A 1 14.92 17.30 -14.51
N PRO A 2 15.97 16.91 -15.25
CA PRO A 2 15.91 15.75 -16.14
C PRO A 2 15.72 14.48 -15.31
N HIS A 3 14.83 13.61 -15.78
CA HIS A 3 14.63 12.28 -15.20
C HIS A 3 15.97 11.51 -15.30
N PRO A 4 16.46 10.90 -14.21
CA PRO A 4 17.63 10.07 -14.29
C PRO A 4 17.35 8.87 -15.20
N CYS A 5 17.91 8.88 -16.41
CA CYS A 5 17.91 7.73 -17.30
C CYS A 5 18.81 6.65 -16.71
N GLY A 6 18.20 5.53 -16.29
CA GLY A 6 18.88 4.33 -15.80
C GLY A 6 18.61 4.00 -14.33
N THR A 7 18.54 2.69 -14.02
CA THR A 7 18.34 2.13 -12.67
C THR A 7 19.24 2.79 -11.61
N TRP A 8 20.47 3.11 -11.99
CA TRP A 8 21.46 3.74 -11.14
C TRP A 8 21.09 5.17 -10.69
N GLY A 9 20.48 5.96 -11.57
CA GLY A 9 20.05 7.31 -11.22
C GLY A 9 18.77 7.33 -10.38
N ILE A 10 17.92 6.31 -10.47
CA ILE A 10 16.78 6.11 -9.56
C ILE A 10 17.27 5.80 -8.15
N LEU A 11 18.28 4.92 -8.01
CA LEU A 11 18.87 4.56 -6.72
C LEU A 11 19.59 5.72 -6.03
N ARG A 12 20.04 6.75 -6.76
CA ARG A 12 20.60 7.97 -6.15
C ARG A 12 19.56 9.02 -5.78
N SER A 13 18.29 8.81 -6.13
CA SER A 13 17.23 9.78 -5.84
C SER A 13 16.85 9.76 -4.36
N GLY A 14 16.93 10.91 -3.69
CA GLY A 14 16.46 11.05 -2.31
C GLY A 14 14.96 10.76 -2.16
N ARG A 15 14.15 10.99 -3.20
CA ARG A 15 12.71 10.65 -3.19
C ARG A 15 12.48 9.13 -3.13
N PHE A 16 13.32 8.36 -3.80
CA PHE A 16 13.24 6.90 -3.79
C PHE A 16 13.48 6.37 -2.37
N TRP A 17 14.58 6.76 -1.74
CA TRP A 17 14.92 6.32 -0.39
C TRP A 17 13.96 6.84 0.68
N ARG A 18 13.46 8.08 0.57
CA ARG A 18 12.38 8.57 1.44
C ARG A 18 11.15 7.67 1.36
N GLY A 19 10.81 7.21 0.17
CA GLY A 19 9.72 6.27 -0.01
C GLY A 19 10.02 4.88 0.55
N VAL A 20 11.27 4.40 0.52
CA VAL A 20 11.66 3.10 1.12
C VAL A 20 11.60 3.19 2.64
N LEU A 21 12.11 4.29 3.20
CA LEU A 21 12.01 4.58 4.63
C LEU A 21 10.55 4.70 5.09
N ALA A 22 9.68 5.30 4.28
CA ALA A 22 8.25 5.35 4.57
C ALA A 22 7.64 3.94 4.68
N GLU A 23 7.98 3.02 3.77
CA GLU A 23 7.52 1.62 3.81
C GLU A 23 8.04 0.88 5.05
N LEU A 24 9.32 1.05 5.38
CA LEU A 24 9.91 0.47 6.58
C LEU A 24 9.21 0.99 7.85
N THR A 25 9.14 2.31 8.02
CA THR A 25 8.54 2.96 9.18
C THR A 25 7.06 2.63 9.32
N ALA A 26 6.31 2.64 8.22
CA ALA A 26 4.91 2.25 8.21
C ALA A 26 4.72 0.81 8.65
N THR A 27 5.57 -0.11 8.18
CA THR A 27 5.49 -1.52 8.57
C THR A 27 5.87 -1.72 10.03
N LEU A 28 6.88 -1.00 10.55
CA LEU A 28 7.22 -1.01 11.97
C LEU A 28 6.01 -0.60 12.84
N ILE A 29 5.35 0.51 12.48
CA ILE A 29 4.19 1.01 13.22
C ILE A 29 3.00 0.05 13.09
N PHE A 30 2.66 -0.35 11.87
CA PHE A 30 1.51 -1.22 11.59
C PHE A 30 1.64 -2.58 12.27
N VAL A 31 2.75 -3.27 12.06
CA VAL A 31 2.97 -4.60 12.64
C VAL A 31 3.12 -4.50 14.15
N GLY A 32 3.80 -3.47 14.68
CA GLY A 32 3.95 -3.27 16.13
C GLY A 32 2.63 -3.09 16.84
N VAL A 33 1.80 -2.17 16.35
CA VAL A 33 0.49 -1.90 16.95
C VAL A 33 -0.46 -3.08 16.81
N VAL A 34 -0.51 -3.73 15.65
CA VAL A 34 -1.43 -4.87 15.43
C VAL A 34 -0.99 -6.11 16.22
N LEU A 35 0.31 -6.42 16.29
CA LEU A 35 0.80 -7.52 17.14
C LEU A 35 0.55 -7.23 18.62
N GLY A 36 0.78 -6.00 19.08
CA GLY A 36 0.46 -5.60 20.45
C GLY A 36 -1.04 -5.72 20.77
N ALA A 37 -1.90 -5.26 19.86
CA ALA A 37 -3.35 -5.41 19.99
C ALA A 37 -3.81 -6.88 19.93
N SER A 38 -3.04 -7.77 19.30
CA SER A 38 -3.33 -9.21 19.24
C SER A 38 -3.10 -9.93 20.58
N ALA A 39 -2.57 -9.25 21.60
CA ALA A 39 -2.52 -9.76 22.97
C ALA A 39 -3.89 -9.69 23.69
N ALA A 40 -4.81 -8.85 23.19
CA ALA A 40 -6.17 -8.79 23.69
C ALA A 40 -6.99 -10.00 23.20
N PRO A 41 -7.97 -10.48 23.99
CA PRO A 41 -8.82 -11.59 23.58
C PRO A 41 -9.72 -11.19 22.40
N GLY A 42 -9.84 -12.11 21.45
CA GLY A 42 -10.73 -11.98 20.30
C GLY A 42 -10.20 -11.11 19.15
N PRO A 43 -10.93 -11.06 18.03
CA PRO A 43 -10.44 -10.44 16.77
C PRO A 43 -10.67 -8.92 16.69
N LEU A 44 -11.50 -8.35 17.56
CA LEU A 44 -11.93 -6.95 17.43
C LEU A 44 -10.80 -5.94 17.65
N ALA A 45 -9.98 -6.15 18.69
CA ALA A 45 -8.88 -5.26 19.01
C ALA A 45 -7.83 -5.16 17.88
N PRO A 46 -7.26 -6.26 17.34
CA PRO A 46 -6.32 -6.17 16.23
C PRO A 46 -6.96 -5.65 14.94
N ALA A 47 -8.26 -5.90 14.70
CA ALA A 47 -8.96 -5.37 13.54
C ALA A 47 -9.11 -3.83 13.61
N LEU A 48 -9.57 -3.30 14.75
CA LEU A 48 -9.70 -1.85 14.97
C LEU A 48 -8.33 -1.16 14.93
N ALA A 49 -7.33 -1.74 15.59
CA ALA A 49 -5.97 -1.24 15.59
C ALA A 49 -5.39 -1.20 14.16
N GLY A 50 -5.57 -2.27 13.39
CA GLY A 50 -5.14 -2.34 11.99
C GLY A 50 -5.80 -1.27 11.11
N GLY A 51 -7.12 -1.10 11.24
CA GLY A 51 -7.87 -0.10 10.46
C GLY A 51 -7.45 1.33 10.78
N LEU A 52 -7.37 1.69 12.07
CA LEU A 52 -6.97 3.03 12.51
C LEU A 52 -5.54 3.37 12.11
N VAL A 53 -4.60 2.43 12.28
CA VAL A 53 -3.21 2.65 11.90
C VAL A 53 -3.07 2.74 10.39
N ALA A 54 -3.73 1.86 9.61
CA ALA A 54 -3.70 1.95 8.16
C ALA A 54 -4.21 3.30 7.66
N GLY A 55 -5.36 3.77 8.16
CA GLY A 55 -5.91 5.09 7.83
C GLY A 55 -4.96 6.24 8.22
N GLY A 56 -4.39 6.19 9.42
CA GLY A 56 -3.43 7.18 9.90
C GLY A 56 -2.14 7.23 9.06
N LEU A 57 -1.61 6.07 8.67
CA LEU A 57 -0.41 5.98 7.83
C LEU A 57 -0.66 6.53 6.42
N VAL A 58 -1.87 6.35 5.88
CA VAL A 58 -2.26 6.98 4.60
C VAL A 58 -2.15 8.50 4.69
N CYS A 59 -2.71 9.09 5.75
CA CYS A 59 -2.71 10.54 5.94
C CYS A 59 -1.33 11.13 6.27
N THR A 60 -0.49 10.39 7.00
CA THR A 60 0.78 10.92 7.54
C THR A 60 1.99 10.66 6.66
N LEU A 61 2.03 9.49 6.00
CA LEU A 61 3.18 9.05 5.19
C LEU A 61 2.87 8.98 3.69
N GLY A 62 1.67 9.38 3.28
CA GLY A 62 1.27 9.42 1.87
C GLY A 62 0.91 8.05 1.29
N GLY A 63 0.33 7.17 2.12
CA GLY A 63 -0.15 5.85 1.69
C GLY A 63 0.94 4.81 1.41
N PRO A 64 1.87 4.56 2.35
CA PRO A 64 2.77 3.41 2.24
C PRO A 64 1.96 2.12 2.26
N GLN A 65 2.41 1.14 1.50
CA GLN A 65 1.73 -0.13 1.32
C GLN A 65 1.79 -0.96 2.60
N ALA A 66 2.95 -0.97 3.28
CA ALA A 66 3.20 -1.70 4.52
C ALA A 66 2.76 -3.19 4.48
N ASN A 67 2.61 -3.74 3.26
CA ASN A 67 1.95 -5.01 3.00
C ASN A 67 2.47 -5.57 1.68
N PRO A 68 3.24 -6.67 1.70
CA PRO A 68 3.77 -7.30 0.49
C PRO A 68 2.68 -7.68 -0.50
N ALA A 69 1.48 -8.07 -0.06
CA ALA A 69 0.39 -8.41 -0.96
C ALA A 69 -0.12 -7.21 -1.76
N LEU A 70 -0.23 -6.03 -1.13
CA LEU A 70 -0.61 -4.80 -1.83
C LEU A 70 0.50 -4.34 -2.78
N THR A 71 1.76 -4.42 -2.36
CA THR A 71 2.91 -4.10 -3.23
C THR A 71 2.99 -5.05 -4.42
N LEU A 72 2.80 -6.35 -4.23
CA LEU A 72 2.77 -7.35 -5.30
C LEU A 72 1.58 -7.13 -6.24
N ALA A 73 0.40 -6.79 -5.72
CA ALA A 73 -0.75 -6.45 -6.56
C ALA A 73 -0.49 -5.21 -7.42
N LEU A 74 0.19 -4.19 -6.89
CA LEU A 74 0.60 -3.00 -7.65
C LEU A 74 1.67 -3.33 -8.72
N LEU A 75 2.53 -4.31 -8.45
CA LEU A 75 3.47 -4.83 -9.45
C LEU A 75 2.74 -5.60 -10.56
N CYS A 76 1.79 -6.46 -10.21
CA CYS A 76 0.98 -7.22 -11.17
C CYS A 76 0.12 -6.31 -12.04
N THR A 77 -0.40 -5.21 -11.48
CA THR A 77 -1.17 -4.19 -12.22
C THR A 77 -0.28 -3.12 -12.86
N ARG A 78 1.05 -3.25 -12.80
CA ARG A 78 2.06 -2.35 -13.39
C ARG A 78 1.96 -0.89 -12.95
N LYS A 79 1.30 -0.64 -11.81
CA LYS A 79 1.19 0.69 -11.19
C LYS A 79 2.41 1.06 -10.35
N MET A 80 3.35 0.13 -10.18
CA MET A 80 4.61 0.34 -9.47
C MET A 80 5.77 -0.27 -10.28
N SER A 81 6.93 0.40 -10.27
CA SER A 81 8.12 -0.16 -10.91
C SER A 81 8.64 -1.39 -10.15
N ALA A 82 9.18 -2.37 -10.86
CA ALA A 82 9.70 -3.60 -10.27
C ALA A 82 10.75 -3.34 -9.18
N LEU A 83 11.69 -2.42 -9.43
CA LEU A 83 12.72 -2.05 -8.45
C LEU A 83 12.09 -1.49 -7.16
N ARG A 84 11.14 -0.56 -7.30
CA ARG A 84 10.47 0.06 -6.15
C ARG A 84 9.70 -0.98 -5.35
N GLY A 85 9.00 -1.88 -6.03
CA GLY A 85 8.22 -2.93 -5.37
C GLY A 85 9.11 -3.96 -4.67
N VAL A 86 10.18 -4.45 -5.30
CA VAL A 86 11.11 -5.40 -4.67
C VAL A 86 11.76 -4.79 -3.43
N VAL A 87 12.32 -3.59 -3.54
CA VAL A 87 12.96 -2.91 -2.40
C VAL A 87 11.94 -2.59 -1.31
N GLY A 88 10.69 -2.24 -1.68
CA GLY A 88 9.59 -2.02 -0.77
C GLY A 88 9.22 -3.28 0.02
N VAL A 89 9.03 -4.42 -0.65
CA VAL A 89 8.74 -5.71 0.01
C VAL A 89 9.86 -6.09 0.98
N LEU A 90 11.12 -5.93 0.58
CA LEU A 90 12.25 -6.19 1.48
C LEU A 90 12.22 -5.28 2.71
N ALA A 91 11.96 -3.98 2.53
CA ALA A 91 11.80 -3.04 3.64
C ALA A 91 10.65 -3.42 4.59
N GLN A 92 9.52 -3.84 4.04
CA GLN A 92 8.36 -4.30 4.82
C GLN A 92 8.69 -5.56 5.63
N CYS A 93 9.28 -6.57 4.99
CA CYS A 93 9.69 -7.81 5.65
C CYS A 93 10.73 -7.55 6.76
N MET A 94 11.73 -6.70 6.51
CA MET A 94 12.70 -6.30 7.53
C MET A 94 12.05 -5.60 8.72
N GLY A 95 11.13 -4.65 8.46
CA GLY A 95 10.39 -3.96 9.52
C GLY A 95 9.57 -4.93 10.38
N ALA A 96 8.84 -5.85 9.75
CA ALA A 96 8.04 -6.82 10.48
C ALA A 96 8.90 -7.75 11.36
N THR A 97 10.02 -8.24 10.83
CA THR A 97 10.97 -9.07 11.60
C THR A 97 11.58 -8.29 12.76
N ALA A 98 11.95 -7.02 12.56
CA ALA A 98 12.51 -6.17 13.62
C ALA A 98 11.52 -5.96 14.77
N VAL A 99 10.24 -5.70 14.46
CA VAL A 99 9.18 -5.60 15.48
C VAL A 99 9.01 -6.91 16.24
N ALA A 100 8.89 -8.04 15.52
CA ALA A 100 8.69 -9.33 16.16
C ALA A 100 9.86 -9.71 17.07
N ALA A 101 11.09 -9.43 16.64
CA ALA A 101 12.30 -9.66 17.43
C ALA A 101 12.32 -8.78 18.68
N GLY A 102 11.97 -7.49 18.55
CA GLY A 102 11.87 -6.56 19.68
C GLY A 102 10.79 -6.97 20.68
N ALA A 103 9.63 -7.40 20.21
CA ALA A 103 8.54 -7.90 21.05
C ALA A 103 8.97 -9.15 21.83
N LEU A 104 9.63 -10.11 21.18
CA LEU A 104 10.13 -11.30 21.84
C LEU A 104 11.24 -10.96 22.86
N ALA A 105 12.12 -10.01 22.54
CA ALA A 105 13.12 -9.53 23.49
C ALA A 105 12.48 -8.88 24.72
N ALA A 106 11.41 -8.09 24.55
CA ALA A 106 10.69 -7.46 25.65
C ALA A 106 10.05 -8.49 26.59
N VAL A 107 9.45 -9.55 26.04
CA VAL A 107 8.86 -10.66 26.83
C VAL A 107 9.94 -11.44 27.61
N ARG A 108 11.16 -11.55 27.07
CA ARG A 108 12.29 -12.19 27.75
C ARG A 108 12.89 -11.34 28.87
N THR A 109 12.53 -10.06 28.98
CA THR A 109 12.97 -9.25 30.13
C THR A 109 12.09 -9.54 31.35
N PRO A 110 12.69 -9.72 32.55
CA PRO A 110 11.94 -10.04 33.78
C PRO A 110 11.04 -8.91 34.30
N ARG A 111 10.84 -7.84 33.51
CA ARG A 111 10.05 -6.66 33.89
C ARG A 111 8.59 -6.72 33.43
N VAL A 112 8.22 -7.66 32.56
CA VAL A 112 6.84 -7.81 32.09
C VAL A 112 6.21 -9.00 32.82
N PRO A 113 5.23 -8.80 33.73
CA PRO A 113 4.51 -9.92 34.31
C PRO A 113 3.87 -10.72 33.16
N PRO A 114 3.87 -12.07 33.21
CA PRO A 114 3.28 -12.87 32.14
C PRO A 114 1.81 -12.48 32.00
N ALA A 115 1.47 -11.82 30.89
CA ALA A 115 0.10 -11.50 30.57
C ALA A 115 -0.67 -12.83 30.46
N GLN A 116 -1.62 -13.03 31.39
CA GLN A 116 -2.50 -14.18 31.40
C GLN A 116 -3.46 -14.06 30.22
N GLY A 117 -3.17 -14.83 29.18
CA GLY A 117 -3.98 -14.89 27.98
C GLY A 117 -3.16 -15.53 26.87
N VAL A 118 -3.33 -16.84 26.71
CA VAL A 118 -2.93 -17.50 25.46
C VAL A 118 -3.67 -16.77 24.34
N PRO A 119 -2.97 -16.19 23.34
CA PRO A 119 -3.63 -15.59 22.19
C PRO A 119 -4.43 -16.69 21.51
N THR A 120 -5.76 -16.68 21.68
CA THR A 120 -6.64 -17.55 20.91
C THR A 120 -6.45 -17.19 19.44
N PRO A 121 -6.02 -18.13 18.57
CA PRO A 121 -6.02 -17.92 17.14
C PRO A 121 -7.42 -17.46 16.75
N GLY A 122 -7.53 -16.34 16.03
CA GLY A 122 -8.83 -15.93 15.48
C GLY A 122 -9.43 -17.10 14.67
N PRO A 123 -10.77 -17.29 14.68
CA PRO A 123 -11.43 -18.58 14.45
C PRO A 123 -11.21 -19.29 13.09
N PHE A 124 -10.41 -18.74 12.19
CA PHE A 124 -10.12 -19.33 10.88
C PHE A 124 -8.64 -19.22 10.45
N SER A 125 -8.02 -18.04 10.54
CA SER A 125 -6.62 -17.82 10.13
C SER A 125 -5.89 -16.71 10.90
N GLY A 126 -6.45 -16.23 12.01
CA GLY A 126 -5.94 -15.02 12.69
C GLY A 126 -6.02 -13.71 11.87
N GLY A 127 -6.66 -13.72 10.69
CA GLY A 127 -7.08 -12.52 9.96
C GLY A 127 -5.96 -11.61 9.45
N SER A 128 -4.77 -12.15 9.14
CA SER A 128 -3.58 -11.33 8.91
C SER A 128 -3.68 -10.40 7.70
N MET A 129 -4.20 -10.89 6.56
CA MET A 129 -4.32 -10.18 5.27
C MET A 129 -3.02 -9.47 4.78
N ASN A 130 -1.89 -9.71 5.44
CA ASN A 130 -0.62 -9.04 5.24
C ASN A 130 0.52 -10.04 5.44
N PRO A 131 1.24 -10.42 4.37
CA PRO A 131 2.32 -11.40 4.47
C PRO A 131 3.47 -10.96 5.39
N ALA A 132 3.83 -9.68 5.42
CA ALA A 132 4.88 -9.19 6.32
C ALA A 132 4.47 -9.33 7.80
N ARG A 133 3.20 -9.01 8.13
CA ARG A 133 2.64 -9.20 9.47
C ARG A 133 2.76 -10.65 9.93
N SER A 134 2.54 -11.62 9.04
CA SER A 134 2.69 -13.05 9.35
C SER A 134 4.15 -13.51 9.35
N LEU A 135 5.00 -12.94 8.49
CA LEU A 135 6.40 -13.33 8.33
C LEU A 135 7.23 -12.99 9.57
N GLY A 136 7.07 -11.80 10.14
CA GLY A 136 7.87 -11.34 11.28
C GLY A 136 7.86 -12.33 12.46
N PRO A 137 6.67 -12.68 13.01
CA PRO A 137 6.56 -13.69 14.06
C PRO A 137 7.09 -15.06 13.63
N ALA A 138 6.79 -15.54 12.42
CA ALA A 138 7.24 -16.86 11.94
C ALA A 138 8.77 -16.98 11.91
N VAL A 139 9.48 -15.95 11.44
CA VAL A 139 10.95 -15.90 11.42
C VAL A 139 11.53 -15.95 12.83
N VAL A 140 10.88 -15.28 13.79
CA VAL A 140 11.40 -15.08 15.15
C VAL A 140 11.05 -16.24 16.08
N THR A 141 9.87 -16.85 15.92
CA THR A 141 9.43 -18.01 16.71
C THR A 141 9.84 -19.34 16.09
N GLY A 142 10.16 -19.37 14.79
CA GLY A 142 10.45 -20.59 14.04
C GLY A 142 9.22 -21.42 13.68
N VAL A 143 8.00 -20.87 13.88
CA VAL A 143 6.73 -21.55 13.57
C VAL A 143 6.27 -21.14 12.17
N TRP A 144 6.18 -22.11 11.26
CA TRP A 144 5.89 -21.90 9.83
C TRP A 144 4.64 -22.64 9.33
N ASP A 145 3.83 -23.17 10.24
CA ASP A 145 2.62 -23.93 9.90
C ASP A 145 1.70 -23.11 8.99
N ASP A 146 1.33 -23.71 7.86
CA ASP A 146 0.49 -23.11 6.81
C ASP A 146 0.91 -21.70 6.38
N HIS A 147 2.20 -21.34 6.53
CA HIS A 147 2.67 -19.99 6.28
C HIS A 147 2.38 -19.51 4.86
N TRP A 148 2.42 -20.44 3.89
CA TRP A 148 2.13 -20.19 2.48
C TRP A 148 0.73 -19.60 2.26
N VAL A 149 -0.26 -19.94 3.10
CA VAL A 149 -1.65 -19.43 3.00
C VAL A 149 -1.68 -17.92 3.21
N TYR A 150 -0.81 -17.39 4.09
CA TYR A 150 -0.68 -15.96 4.36
C TYR A 150 0.00 -15.18 3.23
N TRP A 151 0.59 -15.86 2.25
CA TRP A 151 1.07 -15.25 1.02
C TRP A 151 0.04 -15.40 -0.09
N LEU A 152 -0.38 -16.63 -0.38
CA LEU A 152 -1.25 -16.90 -1.51
C LEU A 152 -2.60 -16.19 -1.38
N GLY A 153 -3.27 -16.35 -0.24
CA GLY A 153 -4.60 -15.77 -0.01
C GLY A 153 -4.60 -14.25 -0.17
N PRO A 154 -3.77 -13.50 0.59
CA PRO A 154 -3.71 -12.06 0.48
C PRO A 154 -3.26 -11.54 -0.88
N VAL A 155 -2.28 -12.18 -1.54
CA VAL A 155 -1.82 -11.76 -2.87
C VAL A 155 -2.92 -11.93 -3.91
N LEU A 156 -3.59 -13.10 -3.95
CA LEU A 156 -4.71 -13.32 -4.86
C LEU A 156 -5.85 -12.34 -4.60
N GLY A 157 -6.22 -12.14 -3.33
CA GLY A 157 -7.25 -11.16 -2.95
C GLY A 157 -6.90 -9.74 -3.37
N ALA A 158 -5.66 -9.31 -3.17
CA ALA A 158 -5.21 -7.96 -3.55
C ALA A 158 -5.15 -7.76 -5.08
N VAL A 159 -4.73 -8.78 -5.83
CA VAL A 159 -4.75 -8.75 -7.29
C VAL A 159 -6.18 -8.67 -7.80
N LEU A 160 -7.08 -9.55 -7.32
CA LEU A 160 -8.49 -9.53 -7.70
C LEU A 160 -9.15 -8.20 -7.36
N ALA A 161 -8.86 -7.64 -6.18
CA ALA A 161 -9.36 -6.32 -5.79
C ALA A 161 -8.87 -5.23 -6.77
N GLY A 162 -7.58 -5.23 -7.11
CA GLY A 162 -6.99 -4.29 -8.07
C GLY A 162 -7.62 -4.39 -9.47
N LEU A 163 -7.85 -5.60 -9.97
CA LEU A 163 -8.49 -5.81 -11.27
C LEU A 163 -9.98 -5.44 -11.24
N SER A 164 -10.68 -5.77 -10.15
CA SER A 164 -12.10 -5.41 -9.99
C SER A 164 -12.31 -3.90 -9.90
N TYR A 165 -11.36 -3.17 -9.29
CA TYR A 165 -11.38 -1.72 -9.26
C TYR A 165 -11.33 -1.14 -10.68
N GLU A 166 -10.42 -1.61 -11.53
CA GLU A 166 -10.31 -1.14 -12.93
C GLU A 166 -11.55 -1.46 -13.78
N LEU A 167 -12.24 -2.55 -13.45
CA LEU A 167 -13.42 -3.01 -14.17
C LEU A 167 -14.72 -2.32 -13.76
N ILE A 168 -14.84 -1.89 -12.50
CA ILE A 168 -16.13 -1.51 -11.92
C ILE A 168 -16.10 -0.11 -11.30
N LEU A 169 -15.02 0.25 -10.61
CA LEU A 169 -15.00 1.42 -9.70
C LEU A 169 -14.13 2.57 -10.21
N ALA A 170 -13.16 2.29 -11.10
CA ALA A 170 -12.28 3.30 -11.64
C ALA A 170 -13.06 4.29 -12.55
N PRO A 171 -12.74 5.60 -12.51
CA PRO A 171 -13.29 6.56 -13.46
C PRO A 171 -12.99 6.13 -14.92
N GLY A 172 -14.05 5.89 -15.70
CA GLY A 172 -13.95 5.35 -17.05
C GLY A 172 -13.55 3.87 -17.09
N ALA A 173 -14.07 3.07 -16.15
CA ALA A 173 -13.91 1.62 -16.13
C ALA A 173 -14.27 1.00 -17.48
N SER A 174 -13.36 0.22 -18.06
CA SER A 174 -13.55 -0.45 -19.34
C SER A 174 -12.73 -1.74 -19.40
N ARG A 175 -13.25 -2.74 -20.11
CA ARG A 175 -12.50 -3.96 -20.45
C ARG A 175 -11.21 -3.64 -21.21
N ASP A 176 -11.18 -2.54 -21.95
CA ASP A 176 -10.01 -2.10 -22.71
C ASP A 176 -8.88 -1.61 -21.79
N LYS A 177 -9.20 -0.95 -20.68
CA LYS A 177 -8.20 -0.55 -19.67
C LYS A 177 -7.62 -1.76 -18.96
N LEU A 178 -8.46 -2.72 -18.60
CA LEU A 178 -7.98 -3.99 -18.03
C LEU A 178 -7.07 -4.72 -19.03
N GLY A 179 -7.53 -4.83 -20.29
CA GLY A 179 -6.76 -5.45 -21.37
C GLY A 179 -5.42 -4.76 -21.59
N ALA A 180 -5.37 -3.43 -21.52
CA ALA A 180 -4.15 -2.66 -21.65
C ALA A 180 -3.20 -2.80 -20.45
N CYS A 181 -3.73 -2.81 -19.22
CA CYS A 181 -2.96 -3.10 -18.00
C CYS A 181 -2.33 -4.50 -18.04
N LEU A 182 -3.07 -5.50 -18.54
CA LEU A 182 -2.58 -6.89 -18.67
C LEU A 182 -1.64 -7.07 -19.89
N ALA A 183 -1.94 -6.43 -21.01
CA ALA A 183 -1.21 -6.59 -22.27
C ALA A 183 0.00 -5.66 -22.42
N CYS A 184 0.33 -4.85 -21.41
CA CYS A 184 1.38 -3.82 -21.51
C CYS A 184 1.21 -2.89 -22.72
N ARG A 185 -0.04 -2.47 -23.00
CA ARG A 185 -0.32 -1.45 -24.03
C ARG A 185 -0.65 -0.14 -23.33
N ASP A 186 -0.05 0.96 -23.78
CA ASP A 186 -0.48 2.28 -23.36
C ASP A 186 -1.90 2.52 -23.86
N VAL A 187 -2.84 2.76 -22.94
CA VAL A 187 -4.19 3.23 -23.31
C VAL A 187 -4.01 4.63 -23.85
N ALA A 188 -4.31 4.84 -25.13
CA ALA A 188 -4.47 6.18 -25.67
C ALA A 188 -5.48 6.92 -24.78
N PRO A 189 -5.20 8.16 -24.32
CA PRO A 189 -6.15 8.89 -23.51
C PRO A 189 -7.48 8.94 -24.24
N VAL A 190 -8.55 8.46 -23.61
CA VAL A 190 -9.90 8.77 -24.09
C VAL A 190 -10.00 10.29 -24.03
N GLU A 191 -10.07 10.93 -25.20
CA GLU A 191 -10.40 12.34 -25.33
C GLU A 191 -11.76 12.54 -24.66
N THR A 192 -11.73 13.04 -23.41
CA THR A 192 -12.85 13.79 -22.87
C THR A 192 -13.11 14.92 -23.87
N PRO A 193 -14.32 15.06 -24.43
CA PRO A 193 -14.63 16.17 -25.32
C PRO A 193 -14.24 17.45 -24.59
N SER A 194 -13.23 18.14 -25.10
CA SER A 194 -12.87 19.46 -24.63
C SER A 194 -14.11 20.31 -24.81
N LEU A 195 -14.78 20.68 -23.71
CA LEU A 195 -15.66 21.83 -23.71
C LEU A 195 -14.77 23.03 -24.05
N SER A 196 -14.69 23.33 -25.34
CA SER A 196 -14.17 24.60 -25.83
C SER A 196 -14.93 25.70 -25.09
N PRO A 197 -14.26 26.64 -24.42
CA PRO A 197 -14.94 27.82 -23.89
C PRO A 197 -15.52 28.55 -25.10
N SER A 198 -16.85 28.54 -25.24
CA SER A 198 -17.56 29.37 -26.18
C SER A 198 -17.13 30.82 -25.96
N SER A 199 -16.53 31.41 -26.99
CA SER A 199 -16.13 32.80 -27.06
C SER A 199 -17.36 33.72 -27.00
N HIS A 200 -17.83 34.02 -25.79
CA HIS A 200 -18.64 35.21 -25.55
C HIS A 200 -17.70 36.33 -25.10
N GLY A 201 -17.13 37.04 -26.07
CA GLY A 201 -16.55 38.36 -25.82
C GLY A 201 -17.68 39.36 -25.52
N PRO A 202 -17.45 40.36 -24.65
CA PRO A 202 -18.42 41.43 -24.44
C PRO A 202 -18.53 42.31 -25.71
N PRO A 203 -19.71 42.89 -25.99
CA PRO A 203 -19.92 43.72 -27.18
C PRO A 203 -19.09 45.00 -27.11
N ALA A 204 -18.43 45.33 -28.22
CA ALA A 204 -17.62 46.52 -28.39
C ALA A 204 -18.49 47.78 -28.40
N GLU A 205 -18.13 48.75 -27.56
CA GLU A 205 -18.66 50.11 -27.54
C GLU A 205 -18.24 50.84 -28.83
N GLN A 206 -19.18 51.05 -29.75
CA GLN A 206 -18.96 51.83 -30.97
C GLN A 206 -18.91 53.32 -30.61
N ARG A 207 -17.69 53.86 -30.56
CA ARG A 207 -17.42 55.30 -30.52
C ARG A 207 -17.77 55.92 -31.88
N GLU A 208 -18.92 56.58 -31.95
CA GLU A 208 -19.37 57.38 -33.09
C GLU A 208 -18.32 58.44 -33.45
N ARG A 209 -17.95 58.46 -34.74
CA ARG A 209 -17.14 59.51 -35.36
C ARG A 209 -18.10 60.40 -36.15
N GLY A 210 -18.59 61.46 -35.52
CA GLY A 210 -19.31 62.55 -36.20
C GLY A 210 -18.31 63.52 -36.82
N THR A 211 -18.34 63.61 -38.15
CA THR A 211 -17.63 64.59 -38.99
C THR A 211 -18.37 65.93 -39.01
N ALA A 212 -17.69 67.03 -38.71
CA ALA A 212 -17.72 68.33 -39.39
C ALA A 212 -16.80 69.31 -38.64
#